data_AF-Q6Z9T9-F1
#
_entry.id   AF-Q6Z9T9-F1
#
_cell.length_a   1.000
_cell.length_b   1.000
_cell.length_c   1.000
_cell.angle_alpha   90.00
_cell.angle_beta   90.00
_cell.angle_gamma   90.00
#
_symmetry.space_group_name_H-M   'P 1'
#
loop_
_entity.id
_entity.type
_entity.pdbx_description
1 polymer ?
#
loop_
_entity_poly.entity_id
_entity_poly.type
_entity_poly.pdbx_seq_one_letter_code
_entity_poly.pdbx_strand_id
1 'polypeptide(L)' 'MRAFNLTRDPGNKNNDNFAANLAYAFNDTNNSLFLFELPLPDKLYTRSNKREIPVLALLDRVFINY' A
#
# COMPACT_ATOMS: atom_id res chain seq x y z
N MET A 1 -5.91 -3.83 10.98
CA MET A 1 -4.88 -3.35 10.02
C MET A 1 -3.89 -4.48 9.80
N ARG A 2 -3.58 -4.82 8.54
CA ARG A 2 -2.70 -5.93 8.16
C ARG A 2 -1.66 -5.47 7.15
N ALA A 3 -0.45 -6.01 7.23
CA ALA A 3 0.63 -5.79 6.26
C ALA A 3 0.43 -6.65 5.00
N PHE A 4 0.36 -6.01 3.84
CA PHE A 4 0.26 -6.67 2.54
C PHE A 4 1.60 -6.74 1.78
N ASN A 5 2.59 -5.95 2.21
CA ASN A 5 3.89 -5.83 1.56
C ASN A 5 3.83 -5.40 0.07
N LEU A 6 2.72 -4.77 -0.35
CA LEU A 6 2.50 -4.26 -1.70
C LEU A 6 2.01 -2.81 -1.66
N THR A 7 2.49 -2.00 -2.61
CA THR A 7 2.03 -0.63 -2.86
C THR A 7 0.92 -0.63 -3.90
N ARG A 8 -0.12 0.20 -3.72
CA ARG A 8 -1.25 0.33 -4.67
C ARG A 8 -1.02 1.38 -5.74
N ASP A 9 -0.27 2.43 -5.40
CA ASP A 9 0.05 3.56 -6.27
C ASP A 9 1.48 4.09 -6.01
N PRO A 10 2.05 4.88 -6.93
CA PRO A 10 3.39 5.45 -6.77
C PRO A 10 3.53 6.35 -5.54
N GLY A 11 2.47 7.05 -5.14
CA GLY A 11 2.46 7.92 -3.97
C GLY A 11 2.52 7.16 -2.63
N ASN A 12 2.37 5.83 -2.64
CA ASN A 12 2.55 5.00 -1.46
C ASN A 12 4.01 4.76 -1.08
N LYS A 13 4.96 5.34 -1.81
CA LYS A 13 6.40 5.28 -1.53
C LYS A 13 7.01 6.67 -1.62
N ASN A 14 8.05 6.91 -0.83
CA ASN A 14 8.80 8.17 -0.89
C ASN A 14 9.90 8.18 -1.98
N ASN A 15 9.82 7.28 -2.96
CA ASN A 15 10.75 7.22 -4.09
C ASN A 15 10.06 6.61 -5.33
N ASP A 16 10.77 6.65 -6.46
CA ASP A 16 10.23 6.23 -7.75
C ASP A 16 10.25 4.70 -7.97
N ASN A 17 10.69 3.91 -6.98
CA ASN A 17 10.76 2.47 -7.09
C ASN A 17 9.39 1.82 -6.87
N PHE A 18 8.57 1.82 -7.92
CA PHE A 18 7.20 1.32 -7.92
C PHE A 18 7.02 0.12 -8.86
N ALA A 19 6.48 -0.99 -8.32
CA ALA A 19 6.21 -2.20 -9.09
C ALA A 19 4.79 -2.16 -9.69
N ALA A 20 4.65 -1.48 -10.83
CA ALA A 20 3.34 -1.23 -11.46
C ALA A 20 2.50 -2.50 -11.71
N ASN A 21 3.14 -3.59 -12.19
CA ASN A 21 2.44 -4.85 -12.45
C ASN A 21 1.87 -5.48 -11.18
N LEU A 22 2.62 -5.43 -10.06
CA LEU A 22 2.14 -5.96 -8.78
C LEU A 22 1.04 -5.09 -8.19
N ALA A 23 1.17 -3.76 -8.33
CA ALA A 23 0.13 -2.83 -7.92
C ALA A 23 -1.17 -3.05 -8.70
N TYR A 24 -1.08 -3.24 -10.01
CA TYR A 24 -2.21 -3.57 -10.87
C TYR A 24 -2.90 -4.87 -10.42
N ALA A 25 -2.13 -5.96 -10.27
CA ALA A 25 -2.68 -7.25 -9.86
C ALA A 25 -3.32 -7.19 -8.46
N PHE A 26 -2.71 -6.44 -7.54
CA PHE A 26 -3.25 -6.24 -6.20
C PHE A 26 -4.56 -5.44 -6.20
N ASN A 27 -4.61 -4.35 -6.99
CA ASN A 27 -5.81 -3.53 -7.13
C ASN A 27 -6.95 -4.32 -7.80
N ASP A 28 -6.65 -5.09 -8.84
CA ASP A 28 -7.62 -5.94 -9.54
C ASP A 28 -8.17 -7.06 -8.64
N THR A 29 -7.29 -7.68 -7.82
CA THR A 29 -7.72 -8.67 -6.81
C THR A 29 -8.65 -8.04 -5.78
N ASN A 30 -8.31 -6.86 -5.25
CA ASN A 30 -9.19 -6.17 -4.30
C ASN A 30 -10.54 -5.82 -4.93
N ASN A 31 -10.54 -5.38 -6.20
CA ASN A 31 -11.76 -5.05 -6.93
C ASN A 31 -12.65 -6.29 -7.18
N SER A 32 -12.07 -7.41 -7.61
CA SER A 32 -12.83 -8.66 -7.84
C SER A 32 -13.41 -9.27 -6.57
N LEU A 33 -12.82 -8.97 -5.41
CA LEU A 33 -13.30 -9.38 -4.09
C LEU A 33 -14.24 -8.36 -3.42
N PHE A 34 -14.58 -7.25 -4.10
CA PHE A 34 -15.38 -6.15 -3.56
C PHE A 34 -14.80 -5.56 -2.26
N LEU A 35 -13.46 -5.51 -2.17
CA LEU A 35 -12.77 -4.97 -1.01
C LEU A 35 -12.58 -3.46 -1.12
N PHE A 36 -13.15 -2.74 -0.16
CA PHE A 36 -13.01 -1.30 0.00
C PHE A 36 -11.92 -0.98 1.02
N GLU A 37 -10.99 -0.11 0.66
CA GLU A 37 -9.97 0.36 1.59
C GLU A 37 -10.52 1.45 2.49
N LEU A 38 -10.35 1.30 3.81
CA LEU A 38 -10.61 2.38 4.75
C LEU A 38 -9.42 3.35 4.75
N PRO A 39 -9.61 4.62 4.38
CA PRO A 39 -8.53 5.60 4.38
C PRO A 39 -8.01 5.82 5.80
N LEU A 40 -6.68 5.94 5.92
CA LEU A 40 -5.99 6.26 7.16
C LEU A 40 -5.49 7.72 7.07
N PRO A 41 -6.28 8.71 7.51
CA PRO A 41 -6.03 10.12 7.22
C PRO A 41 -4.67 10.62 7.72
N ASP A 42 -4.13 10.06 8.81
CA ASP A 42 -2.90 10.54 9.44
C ASP A 42 -1.63 9.75 9.04
N LYS A 43 -1.72 8.77 8.13
CA LYS A 43 -0.59 7.86 7.83
C LYS A 43 -0.26 7.79 6.34
N LEU A 44 0.63 8.69 5.90
CA LEU A 44 1.23 8.63 4.57
C LEU A 44 2.09 7.36 4.36
N TYR A 45 2.70 6.83 5.42
CA TYR A 45 3.54 5.62 5.39
C TYR A 45 3.38 4.79 6.67
N THR A 46 3.57 3.47 6.57
CA THR A 46 3.38 2.53 7.69
C THR A 46 4.57 1.58 7.92
N ARG A 47 5.51 1.53 6.96
CA ARG A 47 6.75 0.75 7.04
C ARG A 47 7.94 1.59 6.58
N SER A 48 9.10 1.29 7.17
CA SER A 48 10.41 1.82 6.79
C SER A 48 11.39 0.65 6.64
N ASN A 49 12.36 0.77 5.73
CA ASN A 49 13.45 -0.18 5.59
C ASN A 49 14.58 -0.03 6.63
N LYS A 50 14.44 0.90 7.61
CA LYS A 50 15.36 1.11 8.75
C LYS A 50 16.80 1.50 8.36
N ARG A 51 17.00 2.07 7.18
CA ARG A 51 18.29 2.65 6.77
C ARG A 51 18.43 4.08 7.30
N GLU A 52 19.66 4.62 7.30
CA GLU A 52 19.96 6.01 7.66
C GLU A 52 19.13 7.02 6.85
N ILE A 53 19.04 6.80 5.54
CA ILE A 53 18.08 7.49 4.65
C ILE A 53 16.96 6.48 4.34
N PRO A 54 15.81 6.57 5.02
CA PRO A 54 14.80 5.52 4.94
C PRO A 54 13.99 5.58 3.64
N VAL A 55 13.70 4.40 3.09
CA VAL A 55 12.59 4.24 2.15
C VAL A 55 11.35 3.96 2.97
N LEU A 56 10.34 4.81 2.79
CA LEU A 56 9.05 4.75 3.47
C LEU A 56 8.00 4.20 2.51
N ALA A 57 7.11 3.35 3.02
CA ALA A 57 6.04 2.77 2.22
C ALA A 57 4.73 2.59 3.04
N LEU A 58 3.59 2.80 2.38
CA LEU A 58 2.26 2.47 2.89
C LEU A 58 1.93 1.01 2.54
N LEU A 59 2.20 0.10 3.47
CA LEU A 59 2.06 -1.36 3.28
C LEU A 59 1.02 -2.02 4.19
N ASP A 60 0.74 -1.41 5.34
CA ASP A 60 -0.36 -1.81 6.21
C ASP A 60 -1.66 -1.12 5.80
N ARG A 61 -2.73 -1.90 5.63
CA ARG A 61 -4.05 -1.41 5.18
C ARG A 61 -5.18 -2.09 5.95
N VAL A 62 -6.38 -1.53 5.85
CA VAL A 62 -7.62 -2.14 6.32
C VAL A 62 -8.57 -2.19 5.13
N PHE A 63 -9.07 -3.39 4.84
CA PHE A 63 -10.09 -3.61 3.82
C PHE A 63 -11.36 -4.14 4.49
N ILE A 64 -12.49 -3.73 3.95
CA ILE A 64 -13.83 -4.19 4.33
C ILE A 64 -14.57 -4.66 3.09
N ASN A 65 -15.49 -5.61 3.26
CA ASN A 65 -16.39 -6.10 2.22
C ASN A 65 -17.83 -5.78 2.66
N TYR A 66 -18.71 -5.47 1.72
CA TYR A 66 -20.12 -5.18 1.95
C TYR A 66 -21.01 -6.08 1.11
#